data_AF-K1T1M1-F1
#
_entry.id   AF-K1T1M1-F1
#
_cell.length_a   1.000
_cell.length_b   1.000
_cell.length_c   1.000
_cell.angle_alpha   90.00
_cell.angle_beta   90.00
_cell.angle_gamma   90.00
#
_symmetry.space_group_name_H-M   'P 1'
#
loop_
_entity.id
_entity.type
_entity.pdbx_description
1 polymer ?
#
loop_
_entity_poly.entity_id
_entity_poly.type
_entity_poly.pdbx_seq_one_letter_code
_entity_poly.pdbx_strand_id
1 'polypeptide(L)' 'MLDVMSKYPVKRCFYGHVHGAPCFPKAFQGERDGITYRMVSADYVKFTPVLVQE' A
#
# COMPACT_ATOMS: atom_id res chain seq x y z
N MET A 1 -8.75 -8.80 6.91
CA MET A 1 -7.41 -8.41 6.37
C MET A 1 -6.54 -7.83 7.48
N LEU A 2 -7.05 -6.87 8.25
CA LEU A 2 -6.30 -6.24 9.36
C LEU A 2 -5.89 -7.25 10.45
N ASP A 3 -6.72 -8.25 10.76
CA ASP A 3 -6.40 -9.28 11.75
C ASP A 3 -5.16 -10.11 11.39
N VAL A 4 -4.92 -10.32 10.09
CA VAL A 4 -3.71 -11.02 9.60
C VAL A 4 -2.47 -10.16 9.85
N MET A 5 -2.58 -8.85 9.67
CA MET A 5 -1.48 -7.91 9.91
C MET A 5 -1.17 -7.71 11.39
N SER A 6 -2.15 -7.94 12.28
CA SER A 6 -1.93 -7.99 13.72
C SER A 6 -1.31 -9.33 14.14
N LYS A 7 -1.79 -10.44 13.58
CA LYS A 7 -1.33 -11.80 13.89
C LYS A 7 0.13 -12.04 13.47
N TYR A 8 0.53 -11.52 12.32
CA TYR A 8 1.91 -11.53 11.84
C TYR A 8 2.37 -10.08 11.88
N PRO A 9 3.33 -9.67 12.72
CA PRO A 9 3.63 -8.27 13.02
C PRO A 9 4.23 -7.52 11.82
N VAL A 10 3.41 -7.29 10.80
CA VAL A 10 3.75 -6.63 9.55
C VAL A 10 4.12 -5.19 9.87
N LYS A 11 5.24 -4.71 9.31
CA LYS A 11 5.67 -3.32 9.43
C LYS A 11 5.41 -2.49 8.19
N ARG A 12 5.32 -3.15 7.03
CA ARG A 12 5.16 -2.51 5.72
C ARG A 12 4.15 -3.29 4.89
N CYS A 13 3.11 -2.61 4.43
CA CYS A 13 2.08 -3.16 3.54
C CYS A 13 2.13 -2.42 2.20
N PHE A 14 2.45 -3.15 1.13
CA PHE A 14 2.37 -2.66 -0.24
C PHE A 14 1.12 -3.27 -0.87
N TYR A 15 0.19 -2.44 -1.33
CA TYR A 15 -1.11 -2.92 -1.82
C TYR A 15 -1.52 -2.21 -3.12
N GLY A 16 -2.29 -2.90 -3.96
CA GLY A 16 -2.82 -2.37 -5.22
C GLY A 16 -4.34 -2.21 -5.19
N HIS A 17 -5.01 -2.71 -6.22
CA HIS A 17 -6.48 -2.76 -6.39
C HIS A 17 -7.16 -1.40 -6.65
N VAL A 18 -6.68 -0.30 -6.07
CA VAL A 18 -7.22 1.04 -6.34
C VAL A 18 -6.70 1.55 -7.68
N HIS A 19 -7.60 1.76 -8.64
CA HIS A 19 -7.27 2.18 -10.01
C HIS A 19 -8.01 3.45 -10.45
N GLY A 20 -7.41 4.18 -11.38
CA GLY A 20 -7.93 5.41 -11.95
C GLY A 20 -7.57 6.66 -11.14
N ALA A 21 -7.11 7.70 -11.83
CA ALA A 21 -6.64 8.96 -11.22
C ALA A 21 -7.62 9.58 -10.21
N PRO A 22 -8.95 9.57 -10.42
CA PRO A 22 -9.91 10.10 -9.45
C PRO A 22 -9.98 9.31 -8.13
N CYS A 23 -9.54 8.04 -8.13
CA CYS A 23 -9.58 7.17 -6.95
C CYS A 23 -8.28 7.23 -6.13
N PHE A 24 -7.16 7.64 -6.72
CA PHE A 24 -5.86 7.66 -6.04
C PHE A 24 -5.86 8.45 -4.71
N PRO A 25 -6.54 9.63 -4.60
CA PRO A 25 -6.61 10.36 -3.32
C PRO A 25 -7.38 9.64 -2.22
N LYS A 26 -8.19 8.62 -2.57
CA LYS A 26 -8.97 7.82 -1.62
C LYS A 26 -8.19 6.60 -1.11
N ALA A 27 -7.07 6.27 -1.74
CA ALA A 27 -6.21 5.18 -1.30
C ALA A 27 -5.50 5.59 -0.01
N PHE A 28 -5.64 4.80 1.06
CA PHE A 28 -4.96 5.07 2.32
C PHE A 28 -3.44 4.94 2.14
N GLN A 29 -2.70 5.98 2.46
CA GLN A 29 -1.23 5.95 2.48
C GLN A 29 -0.74 6.59 3.76
N GLY A 30 0.35 6.06 4.31
CA GLY A 30 0.89 6.47 5.59
C GLY A 30 0.80 5.36 6.64
N GLU A 31 0.90 5.75 7.92
CA GLU A 31 1.02 4.81 9.03
C GLU A 31 -0.31 4.61 9.76
N ARG A 32 -0.59 3.36 10.11
CA ARG A 32 -1.70 2.97 10.97
C ARG A 32 -1.31 1.73 11.77
N ASP A 33 -1.52 1.77 13.07
CA ASP A 33 -1.24 0.66 14.00
C ASP A 33 0.21 0.14 13.89
N GLY A 34 1.17 1.04 13.65
CA GLY A 34 2.58 0.70 13.49
C GLY A 34 2.95 0.07 12.14
N ILE A 35 2.03 0.11 11.16
CA ILE A 35 2.20 -0.43 9.81
C ILE A 35 2.20 0.70 8.80
N THR A 36 3.23 0.79 7.97
CA THR A 36 3.29 1.75 6.86
C THR A 36 2.65 1.17 5.61
N TYR A 37 1.65 1.85 5.08
CA TYR A 37 0.91 1.46 3.88
C TYR A 37 1.35 2.30 2.69
N ARG A 38 1.63 1.62 1.57
CA ARG A 38 1.96 2.24 0.28
C ARG A 38 1.13 1.64 -0.83
N MET A 39 0.47 2.49 -1.60
CA MET A 39 -0.28 2.05 -2.78
C MET A 39 0.68 1.87 -3.97
N VAL A 40 0.57 0.74 -4.66
CA VAL A 40 1.49 0.32 -5.73
C VAL A 40 0.75 -0.20 -6.98
N SER A 41 -0.50 0.23 -7.20
CA SER A 41 -1.21 -0.07 -8.46
C SER A 41 -0.40 0.43 -9.66
N ALA A 42 -0.36 -0.37 -10.74
CA ALA A 42 0.51 -0.12 -11.89
C ALA A 42 0.28 1.26 -12.54
N ASP A 43 -0.99 1.66 -12.70
CA ASP A 43 -1.38 2.97 -13.22
C ASP A 43 -1.01 4.12 -12.28
N TYR A 44 -1.02 3.90 -10.97
CA TYR A 44 -0.55 4.87 -9.99
C TYR A 44 0.96 5.07 -10.04
N VAL A 45 1.73 3.98 -10.13
CA VAL A 45 3.20 4.02 -10.20
C VAL A 45 3.73 4.23 -11.63
N LYS A 46 2.85 4.59 -12.58
CA LYS A 46 3.19 4.82 -13.99
C LYS A 46 3.95 3.67 -14.63
N PHE A 47 3.53 2.44 -14.33
CA PHE A 47 4.14 1.19 -14.78
C PHE A 47 5.64 1.10 -14.47
N THR A 48 6.12 1.86 -13.48
CA THR A 48 7.50 1.82 -13.01
C THR A 48 7.55 0.99 -11.72
N PRO A 49 8.32 -0.12 -11.69
CA PRO A 49 8.43 -0.95 -10.48
C PRO A 49 8.87 -0.15 -9.26
N VAL A 50 8.24 -0.42 -8.12
CA VAL A 50 8.63 0.16 -6.84
C VAL A 50 9.71 -0.74 -6.22
N LEU A 51 10.92 -0.21 -6.08
CA LEU A 51 11.98 -0.90 -5.35
C LEU A 51 11.60 -1.00 -3.87
N VAL A 52 11.60 -2.22 -3.33
CA VAL A 52 11.43 -2.50 -1.91
C VAL A 52 12.77 -2.93 -1.34
N GLN A 53 13.29 -2.18 -0.38
CA GLN A 53 14.54 -2.47 0.31
C GLN A 53 14.27 -2.93 1.75
N GLU A 54 15.29 -3.50 2.39
CA GLU A 54 15.23 -3.97 3.78
C GLU A 54 15.09 -2.83 4.79
#